data_AF-A0A378ART0-F1
#
_entry.id   AF-A0A378ART0-F1
#
_cell.length_a   1.000
_cell.length_b   1.000
_cell.length_c   1.000
_cell.angle_alpha   90.00
_cell.angle_beta   90.00
_cell.angle_gamma   90.00
#
_symmetry.space_group_name_H-M   'P 1'
#
loop_
_entity.id
_entity.type
_entity.pdbx_description
1 polymer ?
#
loop_
_entity_poly.entity_id
_entity_poly.type
_entity_poly.pdbx_seq_one_letter_code
_entity_poly.pdbx_strand_id
1 'polypeptide(L)'
;MTNTLLPPDSKGVMVALRPAPGLRVEQALTLCKPNRMGDIMTIGNNRLVLFLSFCRINDLDTALNHIFPLPTGDIFSNRMVWFEDKQILSEIVIMRGVEPARWNTPLPLSVGKNETINATHDGRHWRRYPEPHRLTTREEQA
;
A
#
# COMPACT_ATOMS: atom_id res chain seq x y z
N MET A 1 6.44 21.06 -5.51
CA MET A 1 5.59 22.26 -5.69
C MET A 1 6.28 23.46 -6.34
N THR A 2 7.61 23.49 -6.44
CA THR A 2 8.39 24.63 -6.99
C THR A 2 8.49 24.67 -8.52
N ASN A 3 8.02 23.63 -9.21
CA ASN A 3 8.01 23.60 -10.66
C ASN A 3 6.96 24.57 -11.21
N THR A 4 7.41 25.63 -11.88
CA THR A 4 6.59 26.70 -12.47
C THR A 4 6.04 26.35 -13.85
N LEU A 5 6.49 25.25 -14.47
CA LEU A 5 5.97 24.77 -15.75
C LEU A 5 4.63 24.04 -15.61
N LEU A 6 4.28 23.64 -14.39
CA LEU A 6 2.98 23.03 -14.09
C LEU A 6 2.00 24.11 -13.62
N PRO A 7 0.73 24.04 -14.02
CA PRO A 7 -0.28 24.98 -13.53
C PRO A 7 -0.37 24.97 -11.99
N PRO A 8 -0.72 26.12 -11.38
CA PRO A 8 -0.91 26.20 -9.94
C PRO A 8 -2.06 25.29 -9.51
N ASP A 9 -1.90 24.63 -8.35
CA ASP A 9 -2.90 23.76 -7.70
C ASP A 9 -3.40 22.57 -8.54
N SER A 10 -2.72 22.25 -9.65
CA SER A 10 -3.06 21.13 -10.52
C SER A 10 -2.06 19.98 -10.44
N LYS A 11 -1.16 20.01 -9.46
CA LYS A 11 -0.05 19.05 -9.33
C LYS A 11 -0.52 17.72 -8.75
N GLY A 12 -1.57 17.72 -7.94
CA GLY A 12 -2.17 16.51 -7.38
C GLY A 12 -2.80 16.74 -6.01
N VAL A 13 -3.22 15.66 -5.39
CA VAL A 13 -3.81 15.66 -4.04
C VAL A 13 -2.89 14.89 -3.09
N MET A 14 -2.62 15.48 -1.92
CA MET A 14 -2.00 14.79 -0.81
C MET A 14 -3.07 14.35 0.19
N VAL A 15 -2.99 13.10 0.66
CA VAL A 15 -3.91 12.56 1.65
C VAL A 15 -3.14 11.82 2.74
N ALA A 16 -3.46 12.10 3.99
CA ALA A 16 -2.97 11.35 5.15
C ALA A 16 -4.10 10.51 5.73
N LEU A 17 -3.92 9.20 5.72
CA LEU A 17 -4.88 8.20 6.17
C LEU A 17 -4.42 7.61 7.51
N ARG A 18 -5.32 7.59 8.50
CA ARG A 18 -5.10 6.95 9.79
C ARG A 18 -5.75 5.56 9.77
N PRO A 19 -5.00 4.47 9.97
CA PRO A 19 -5.57 3.12 10.06
C PRO A 19 -6.66 3.01 11.12
N ALA A 20 -7.60 2.09 10.92
CA ALA A 20 -8.58 1.74 11.92
C ALA A 20 -7.91 1.11 13.17
N PRO A 21 -8.51 1.23 14.37
CA PRO A 21 -7.99 0.57 15.56
C PRO A 21 -7.82 -0.94 15.33
N GLY A 22 -6.65 -1.48 15.70
CA GLY A 22 -6.31 -2.88 15.48
C GLY A 22 -5.55 -3.17 14.17
N LEU A 23 -5.51 -2.22 13.23
CA LEU A 23 -4.69 -2.32 12.02
C LEU A 23 -3.43 -1.46 12.15
N ARG A 24 -2.26 -2.06 11.92
CA ARG A 24 -1.00 -1.32 11.90
C ARG A 24 -0.81 -0.58 10.57
N VAL A 25 -0.13 0.56 10.61
CA VAL A 25 0.12 1.37 9.40
C VAL A 25 0.94 0.61 8.36
N GLU A 26 1.87 -0.24 8.81
CA GLU A 26 2.70 -1.05 7.94
C GLU A 26 1.89 -2.16 7.25
N GLN A 27 0.82 -2.66 7.88
CA GLN A 27 -0.13 -3.59 7.24
C GLN A 27 -0.99 -2.86 6.22
N ALA A 28 -1.50 -1.67 6.56
CA ALA A 28 -2.25 -0.84 5.62
C ALA A 28 -1.41 -0.50 4.36
N LEU A 29 -0.10 -0.29 4.53
CA LEU A 29 0.83 -0.09 3.41
C LEU A 29 0.88 -1.30 2.46
N THR A 30 0.80 -2.54 2.96
CA THR A 30 0.79 -3.74 2.09
C THR A 30 -0.45 -3.85 1.20
N LEU A 31 -1.56 -3.23 1.62
CA LEU A 31 -2.80 -3.14 0.84
C LEU A 31 -2.76 -2.00 -0.18
N CYS A 32 -1.87 -1.03 -0.02
CA CYS A 32 -1.77 0.13 -0.88
C CYS A 32 -1.00 -0.20 -2.16
N LYS A 33 -1.71 -0.32 -3.29
CA LYS A 33 -1.12 -0.71 -4.59
C LYS A 33 -1.40 0.34 -5.67
N PRO A 34 -0.70 1.49 -5.65
CA PRO A 34 -0.81 2.45 -6.73
C PRO A 34 -0.31 1.83 -8.04
N ASN A 35 -1.12 1.93 -9.08
CA ASN A 35 -0.84 1.41 -10.42
C ASN A 35 -0.34 2.48 -11.39
N ARG A 36 -0.48 3.75 -11.03
CA ARG A 36 -0.13 4.90 -11.87
C ARG A 36 1.24 5.45 -11.53
N MET A 37 2.01 5.75 -12.57
CA MET A 37 3.29 6.42 -12.42
C MET A 37 3.11 7.86 -11.92
N GLY A 38 3.84 8.20 -10.85
CA GLY A 38 3.76 9.50 -10.18
C GLY A 38 2.97 9.47 -8.88
N ASP A 39 2.20 8.40 -8.61
CA ASP A 39 1.57 8.21 -7.31
C ASP A 39 2.61 7.61 -6.36
N ILE A 40 2.81 8.28 -5.23
CA ILE A 40 3.80 7.89 -4.22
C ILE A 40 3.14 7.82 -2.85
N MET A 41 3.72 7.02 -1.97
CA MET A 41 3.22 6.82 -0.62
C MET A 41 4.37 6.67 0.37
N THR A 42 4.13 7.08 1.60
CA THR A 42 5.04 6.89 2.72
C THR A 42 4.24 6.61 3.99
N ILE A 43 4.93 6.07 5.00
CA ILE A 43 4.36 5.85 6.32
C ILE A 43 5.17 6.64 7.35
N GLY A 44 4.47 7.27 8.30
CA GLY A 44 5.13 8.02 9.34
C GLY A 44 4.12 8.52 10.38
N ASN A 45 4.56 8.58 11.64
CA ASN A 45 3.71 9.00 12.75
C ASN A 45 2.37 8.24 12.80
N ASN A 46 2.40 6.93 12.51
CA ASN A 46 1.24 6.04 12.46
C ASN A 46 0.14 6.47 11.45
N ARG A 47 0.55 7.11 10.34
CA ARG A 47 -0.32 7.49 9.22
C ARG A 47 0.29 7.03 7.90
N LEU A 48 -0.56 6.62 6.97
CA LEU A 48 -0.21 6.35 5.59
C LEU A 48 -0.46 7.63 4.79
N VAL A 49 0.59 8.23 4.23
CA VAL A 49 0.49 9.46 3.45
C VAL A 49 0.69 9.13 1.99
N LEU A 50 -0.27 9.51 1.14
CA LEU A 50 -0.19 9.37 -0.31
C LEU A 50 -0.15 10.75 -0.96
N PHE A 51 0.57 10.83 -2.08
CA PHE A 51 0.47 11.92 -3.03
C PHE A 51 0.07 11.35 -4.39
N LEU A 52 -1.10 11.77 -4.88
CA LEU A 52 -1.70 11.32 -6.12
C LEU A 52 -1.50 12.38 -7.19
N SER A 53 -0.60 12.12 -8.14
CA SER A 53 -0.19 13.09 -9.15
C SER A 53 -1.33 13.39 -10.12
N PHE A 54 -1.59 14.68 -10.38
CA PHE A 54 -2.69 15.14 -11.25
C PHE A 54 -4.08 14.57 -10.91
N CYS A 55 -4.29 14.09 -9.68
CA CYS A 55 -5.61 13.74 -9.18
C CYS A 55 -6.37 15.03 -8.82
N ARG A 56 -7.68 15.06 -9.08
CA ARG A 56 -8.56 16.13 -8.60
C ARG A 56 -9.22 15.70 -7.31
N ILE A 57 -9.58 16.66 -6.46
CA ILE A 57 -10.25 16.38 -5.18
C ILE A 57 -11.54 15.56 -5.35
N ASN A 58 -12.32 15.82 -6.39
CA ASN A 58 -13.57 15.11 -6.68
C ASN A 58 -13.35 13.65 -7.09
N ASP A 59 -12.17 13.33 -7.61
CA ASP A 59 -11.81 11.99 -8.07
C ASP A 59 -11.03 11.20 -7.01
N LEU A 60 -10.80 11.79 -5.82
CA LEU A 60 -9.99 11.20 -4.76
C LEU A 60 -10.56 9.85 -4.31
N ASP A 61 -11.87 9.79 -4.02
CA ASP A 61 -12.51 8.56 -3.57
C ASP A 61 -12.43 7.46 -4.63
N THR A 62 -12.62 7.81 -5.90
CA THR A 62 -12.45 6.91 -7.04
C THR A 62 -11.01 6.40 -7.15
N ALA A 63 -10.02 7.28 -6.99
CA ALA A 63 -8.61 6.91 -7.03
C ALA A 63 -8.25 5.96 -5.87
N LEU A 64 -8.70 6.26 -4.64
CA LEU A 64 -8.47 5.40 -3.48
C LEU A 64 -9.11 4.02 -3.66
N ASN A 65 -10.29 3.93 -4.25
CA ASN A 65 -10.95 2.64 -4.55
C ASN A 65 -10.19 1.78 -5.57
N HIS A 66 -9.36 2.38 -6.44
CA HIS A 66 -8.50 1.63 -7.35
C HIS A 66 -7.15 1.26 -6.73
N ILE A 67 -6.68 2.02 -5.74
CA ILE A 67 -5.41 1.79 -5.05
C ILE A 67 -5.54 0.69 -3.99
N PHE A 68 -6.67 0.63 -3.30
CA PHE A 68 -6.91 -0.33 -2.23
C PHE A 68 -7.85 -1.46 -2.68
N PRO A 69 -7.55 -2.72 -2.33
CA PRO A 69 -8.39 -3.87 -2.68
C PRO A 69 -9.68 -3.98 -1.83
N LEU A 70 -9.78 -3.18 -0.76
CA LEU A 70 -10.93 -3.15 0.15
C LEU A 70 -11.44 -1.71 0.27
N PRO A 71 -12.71 -1.51 0.67
CA PRO A 71 -13.25 -0.19 0.94
C PRO A 71 -12.39 0.58 1.93
N THR A 72 -12.06 1.83 1.60
CA THR A 72 -11.16 2.64 2.43
C THR A 72 -11.71 2.92 3.83
N GLY A 73 -13.04 2.94 3.98
CA GLY A 73 -13.71 3.10 5.29
C GLY A 73 -13.50 1.92 6.25
N ASP A 74 -13.22 0.72 5.74
CA ASP A 74 -12.94 -0.46 6.58
C ASP A 74 -11.49 -0.48 7.05
N ILE A 75 -10.58 0.10 6.25
CA ILE A 75 -9.14 0.12 6.51
C ILE A 75 -8.76 1.33 7.38
N PHE A 76 -9.39 2.49 7.15
CA PHE A 76 -8.99 3.77 7.71
C PHE A 76 -10.12 4.43 8.51
N SER A 77 -9.78 4.90 9.71
CA SER A 77 -10.71 5.58 10.61
C SER A 77 -10.83 7.09 10.34
N ASN A 78 -9.76 7.70 9.83
CA ASN A 78 -9.71 9.14 9.58
C ASN A 78 -8.83 9.44 8.37
N ARG A 79 -9.17 10.51 7.65
CA ARG A 79 -8.41 11.05 6.53
C ARG A 79 -8.29 12.56 6.62
N MET A 80 -7.13 13.08 6.26
CA MET A 80 -6.91 14.51 6.03
C MET A 80 -6.44 14.71 4.60
N VAL A 81 -6.92 15.75 3.94
CA VAL A 81 -6.71 15.96 2.51
C VAL A 81 -6.24 17.39 2.26
N TRP A 82 -5.22 17.53 1.43
CA TRP A 82 -4.68 18.80 0.97
C TRP A 82 -4.52 18.75 -0.55
N PHE A 83 -5.05 19.73 -1.25
CA PHE A 83 -5.02 19.78 -2.72
C PHE A 83 -4.43 21.09 -3.25
N GLU A 84 -4.38 22.15 -2.43
CA GLU A 84 -3.69 23.39 -2.78
C GLU A 84 -2.18 23.25 -2.56
N ASP A 85 -1.39 23.83 -3.45
CA ASP A 85 0.07 23.75 -3.43
C ASP A 85 0.64 24.31 -2.11
N LYS A 86 0.05 25.40 -1.60
CA LYS A 86 0.45 26.04 -0.35
C LYS A 86 0.19 25.14 0.87
N GLN A 87 -0.97 24.49 0.91
CA GLN A 87 -1.33 23.58 1.99
C GLN A 87 -0.39 22.37 2.01
N ILE A 88 -0.15 21.77 0.85
CA ILE A 88 0.77 20.64 0.71
C ILE A 88 2.19 21.03 1.11
N LEU A 89 2.67 22.22 0.71
CA LEU A 89 3.98 22.72 1.13
C LEU A 89 4.07 22.90 2.66
N SER A 90 3.05 23.49 3.28
CA SER A 90 3.03 23.69 4.73
C SER A 90 3.05 22.36 5.49
N GLU A 91 2.30 21.37 5.02
CA GLU A 91 2.25 20.04 5.65
C GLU A 91 3.57 19.28 5.46
N ILE A 92 4.24 19.39 4.29
CA ILE A 92 5.58 18.81 4.10
C ILE A 92 6.59 19.37 5.12
N VAL A 93 6.51 20.67 5.45
CA VAL A 93 7.38 21.27 6.47
C VAL A 93 7.10 20.66 7.85
N ILE A 94 5.82 20.47 8.19
CA ILE A 94 5.41 19.83 9.46
C ILE A 94 5.91 18.37 9.50
N MET A 95 5.72 17.61 8.43
CA MET A 95 6.15 16.21 8.33
C MET A 95 7.67 16.04 8.45
N ARG A 96 8.46 17.01 7.97
CA ARG A 96 9.92 17.01 8.12
C ARG A 96 10.39 17.18 9.57
N GLY A 97 9.56 17.75 10.44
CA GLY A 97 9.84 17.87 11.87
C GLY A 97 9.67 16.56 12.64
N VAL A 98 9.25 15.47 12.00
CA VAL A 98 9.12 14.16 12.65
C VAL A 98 10.50 13.53 12.82
N GLU A 99 10.88 13.31 14.08
CA GLU A 99 12.12 12.64 14.46
C GLU A 99 12.34 11.32 13.69
N PRO A 100 13.56 11.05 13.18
CA PRO A 100 13.86 9.83 12.42
C PRO A 100 13.49 8.53 13.15
N ALA A 101 13.59 8.51 14.48
CA ALA A 101 13.20 7.37 15.30
C ALA A 101 11.70 7.03 15.22
N ARG A 102 10.85 7.96 14.76
CA ARG A 102 9.41 7.77 14.56
C ARG A 102 9.04 7.45 13.11
N TRP A 103 10.03 7.28 12.24
CA TRP A 103 9.80 6.82 10.89
C TRP A 103 9.44 5.34 10.94
N ASN A 104 8.28 4.99 10.39
CA ASN A 104 7.88 3.60 10.28
C ASN A 104 8.62 2.99 9.08
N THR A 105 9.21 1.81 9.28
CA THR A 105 9.74 1.01 8.17
C THR A 105 8.65 0.09 7.63
N PRO A 106 8.53 -0.07 6.30
CA PRO A 106 7.63 -1.06 5.73
C PRO A 106 7.87 -2.45 6.33
N LEU A 107 6.82 -3.27 6.42
CA LEU A 107 7.02 -4.68 6.76
C LEU A 107 7.97 -5.31 5.74
N PRO A 108 8.87 -6.21 6.17
CA PRO A 108 9.69 -6.95 5.24
C PRO A 108 8.77 -7.65 4.25
N LEU A 109 8.94 -7.35 2.96
CA LEU A 109 8.24 -8.08 1.91
C LEU A 109 8.68 -9.53 2.04
N SER A 110 7.78 -10.43 2.49
CA SER A 110 7.99 -11.83 2.21
C SER A 110 7.81 -11.98 0.70
N VAL A 111 8.91 -11.84 -0.03
CA VAL A 111 9.03 -12.41 -1.38
C VAL A 111 9.11 -13.93 -1.19
N GLY A 112 8.09 -14.50 -0.56
CA GLY A 112 7.79 -15.89 -0.67
C GLY A 112 7.49 -16.08 -2.13
N LYS A 113 8.43 -16.72 -2.84
CA LYS A 113 8.22 -17.31 -4.15
C LYS A 113 6.77 -17.79 -4.18
N ASN A 114 5.96 -17.26 -5.09
CA ASN A 114 4.71 -17.91 -5.45
C ASN A 114 5.14 -19.25 -6.05
N GLU A 115 5.51 -20.20 -5.20
CA GLU A 115 5.55 -21.60 -5.59
C GLU A 115 4.14 -21.83 -6.08
N THR A 116 4.04 -22.02 -7.40
CA THR A 116 2.85 -22.45 -8.09
C THR A 116 2.18 -23.45 -7.19
N ILE A 117 1.08 -23.04 -6.56
CA ILE A 117 0.28 -23.95 -5.74
C ILE A 117 0.00 -25.10 -6.70
N ASN A 118 0.49 -26.31 -6.37
CA ASN A 118 0.28 -27.52 -7.17
C ASN A 118 -1.21 -27.88 -7.12
N ALA A 119 -2.05 -27.04 -7.72
CA ALA A 119 -3.49 -27.13 -7.70
C ALA A 119 -4.08 -26.63 -9.01
N THR A 120 -5.04 -27.38 -9.55
CA THR A 120 -5.83 -27.00 -10.72
C THR A 120 -7.28 -26.78 -10.31
N HIS A 121 -7.92 -25.82 -10.97
CA HIS A 121 -9.33 -25.52 -10.80
C HIS A 121 -10.14 -26.34 -11.81
N ASP A 122 -10.93 -27.31 -11.36
CA ASP A 122 -11.67 -28.23 -12.23
C ASP A 122 -13.02 -27.68 -12.74
N GLY A 123 -13.26 -26.39 -12.52
CA GLY A 123 -14.52 -25.70 -12.86
C GLY A 123 -15.53 -25.66 -11.71
N ARG A 124 -15.33 -26.41 -10.61
CA ARG A 124 -16.17 -26.34 -9.40
C ARG A 124 -15.38 -26.07 -8.12
N HIS A 125 -14.17 -26.59 -7.99
CA HIS A 125 -13.33 -26.36 -6.82
C HIS A 125 -11.83 -26.47 -7.14
N TRP A 126 -11.00 -25.85 -6.30
CA TRP A 126 -9.55 -26.00 -6.35
C TRP A 126 -9.14 -27.38 -5.80
N ARG A 127 -8.45 -28.20 -6.61
CA ARG A 127 -7.85 -29.47 -6.14
C ARG A 127 -6.33 -29.40 -6.18
N ARG A 128 -5.68 -29.77 -5.08
CA ARG A 128 -4.22 -29.98 -5.05
C ARG A 128 -3.86 -31.33 -5.67
N TYR A 129 -2.77 -31.39 -6.42
CA TYR A 129 -2.18 -32.66 -6.85
C TYR A 129 -1.48 -33.30 -5.65
N PRO A 130 -1.79 -34.57 -5.32
CA PRO A 130 -1.09 -35.28 -4.28
C PRO A 130 0.37 -35.52 -4.72
N GLU A 131 1.32 -35.13 -3.88
CA GLU A 131 2.72 -35.47 -4.10
C GLU A 131 3.00 -36.88 -3.57
N PRO A 132 3.59 -37.78 -4.39
CA PRO A 132 3.90 -39.13 -3.95
C PRO A 132 5.06 -39.10 -2.94
N HIS A 133 4.73 -39.29 -1.66
CA HIS A 133 5.73 -39.53 -0.62
C HIS A 133 6.12 -41.02 -0.60
N ARG A 134 7.40 -41.32 -0.85
CA ARG A 134 7.95 -42.65 -0.56
C ARG A 134 8.22 -42.78 0.93
N LEU A 135 7.57 -43.73 1.58
CA LEU A 135 7.92 -44.14 2.93
C LEU A 135 9.11 -45.09 2.84
N THR A 136 10.28 -44.61 3.31
CA THR A 136 11.58 -45.29 3.45
C THR A 136 12.50 -45.29 2.23
N THR A 137 13.63 -44.56 2.33
CA THR A 137 14.90 -44.97 1.75
C THR A 137 15.44 -46.07 2.64
N ARG A 138 15.40 -47.32 2.15
CA ARG A 138 16.24 -48.37 2.69
C ARG A 138 17.67 -47.97 2.35
N GLU A 139 18.39 -47.40 3.31
CA GLU A 139 19.85 -47.42 3.30
C GLU A 139 20.24 -48.89 3.32
N GLU A 140 20.50 -49.43 2.14
CA GLU A 140 21.10 -50.75 1.98
C GLU A 140 22.57 -50.59 2.35
N GLN A 141 22.86 -50.80 3.64
CA GLN A 141 24.20 -51.15 4.10
C GLN A 141 24.58 -52.50 3.46
N ALA A 142 25.52 -52.48 2.52
CA ALA A 142 26.44 -53.58 2.20
C ALA A 142 27.66 -53.02 1.46
#